data_AF-A0A2M7KJU4-F1
#
_entry.id   AF-A0A2M7KJU4-F1
#
_cell.length_a   1.000
_cell.length_b   1.000
_cell.length_c   1.000
_cell.angle_alpha   90.00
_cell.angle_beta   90.00
_cell.angle_gamma   90.00
#
_symmetry.space_group_name_H-M   'P 1'
#
loop_
_entity.id
_entity.type
_entity.pdbx_description
1 polymer ?
#
loop_
_entity_poly.entity_id
_entity_poly.type
_entity_poly.pdbx_seq_one_letter_code
_entity_poly.pdbx_strand_id
1 'polypeptide(L)' 'LKGTHVPADCRLFRTVCTPETPLGPCMVSSEGTCATYYRYAAP' A
#
# COMPACT_ATOMS: atom_id res chain seq x y z
N LEU A 1 -10.26 -1.89 -7.18
CA LEU A 1 -9.29 -0.88 -7.66
C LEU A 1 -9.32 -0.89 -9.18
N LYS A 2 -9.54 0.25 -9.84
CA LYS A 2 -9.21 0.37 -11.26
C LYS A 2 -7.67 0.30 -11.32
N GLY A 3 -7.10 -0.67 -12.02
CA GLY A 3 -5.66 -0.96 -12.04
C GLY A 3 -4.80 0.09 -12.74
N THR A 4 -5.19 1.37 -12.67
CA THR A 4 -4.54 2.50 -13.34
C THR A 4 -3.50 3.20 -12.46
N HIS A 5 -3.47 2.92 -11.15
CA HIS A 5 -2.51 3.49 -10.20
C HIS A 5 -1.90 2.41 -9.31
N VAL A 6 -0.58 2.42 -9.18
CA VAL A 6 0.14 1.54 -8.27
C VAL A 6 0.30 2.20 -6.90
N PRO A 7 0.53 1.45 -5.81
CA PRO A 7 0.75 2.04 -4.48
C PRO A 7 1.85 3.09 -4.45
N ALA A 8 2.87 3.02 -5.32
CA ALA A 8 3.91 4.04 -5.46
C ALA A 8 3.37 5.42 -5.91
N ASP A 9 2.22 5.48 -6.58
CA ASP A 9 1.56 6.74 -6.96
C ASP A 9 0.80 7.38 -5.78
N CYS A 10 0.58 6.63 -4.70
CA CYS A 10 -0.09 7.13 -3.51
C CYS A 10 0.89 7.93 -2.65
N ARG A 11 0.65 9.24 -2.52
CA ARG A 11 1.48 10.15 -1.70
C ARG A 11 1.62 9.74 -0.22
N LEU A 12 0.69 8.92 0.27
CA LEU A 12 0.69 8.42 1.65
C LEU A 12 1.46 7.10 1.81
N PHE A 13 1.71 6.37 0.72
CA PHE A 13 2.34 5.05 0.76
C PHE A 13 3.82 5.15 1.14
N ARG A 14 4.27 4.30 2.07
CA ARG A 14 5.63 4.31 2.65
C ARG A 14 6.02 5.63 3.36
N THR A 15 5.09 6.58 3.52
CA THR A 15 5.33 7.81 4.28
C THR A 15 4.60 7.74 5.62
N VAL A 16 3.27 7.83 5.60
CA VAL A 16 2.41 7.74 6.79
C VAL A 16 1.53 6.49 6.78
N CYS A 17 1.24 5.93 5.60
CA CYS A 17 0.55 4.67 5.44
C CYS A 17 1.61 3.55 5.39
N THR A 18 1.72 2.81 6.49
CA THR A 18 2.59 1.64 6.66
C THR A 18 1.80 0.48 7.27
N PRO A 19 2.34 -0.75 7.33
CA PRO A 19 1.68 -1.85 8.03
C PRO A 19 1.43 -1.56 9.53
N GLU A 20 2.27 -0.76 10.16
CA GLU A 20 2.13 -0.35 11.56
C GLU A 20 1.10 0.77 11.74
N THR A 21 1.01 1.69 10.77
CA THR A 21 0.03 2.79 10.73
C THR A 21 -0.83 2.74 9.47
N PRO A 22 -1.73 1.75 9.34
CA PRO A 22 -2.49 1.59 8.11
C PRO A 22 -3.64 2.61 8.05
N LEU A 23 -3.66 3.43 7.00
CA LEU A 23 -4.68 4.48 6.83
C LEU A 23 -5.93 4.00 6.08
N GLY A 24 -5.90 2.80 5.50
CA GLY A 24 -7.02 2.30 4.70
C GLY A 24 -6.93 0.81 4.40
N PRO A 25 -8.00 0.23 3.84
CA PRO A 25 -8.15 -1.22 3.65
C PRO A 25 -7.08 -1.81 2.72
N CYS A 26 -6.54 -0.99 1.80
CA CYS A 26 -5.45 -1.40 0.92
C CYS A 26 -4.14 -1.71 1.66
N MET A 27 -3.94 -1.19 2.87
CA MET A 27 -2.78 -1.45 3.74
C MET A 27 -3.12 -2.34 4.94
N VAL A 28 -4.35 -2.25 5.48
CA VAL A 28 -4.80 -3.10 6.61
C VAL A 28 -4.82 -4.58 6.21
N SER A 29 -5.34 -4.89 5.02
CA SER A 29 -5.45 -6.28 4.57
C SER A 29 -4.10 -6.82 4.12
N SER A 30 -3.76 -8.05 4.53
CA SER A 30 -2.56 -8.76 4.04
C SER A 30 -2.59 -9.02 2.53
N GLU A 31 -3.80 -9.12 1.95
CA GLU A 31 -4.04 -9.25 0.51
C GLU A 31 -4.26 -7.88 -0.16
N GLY A 32 -4.26 -6.80 0.62
CA GLY A 32 -4.44 -5.44 0.14
C GLY A 32 -3.27 -5.01 -0.75
N THR A 33 -3.58 -4.28 -1.83
CA THR A 33 -2.58 -3.89 -2.83
C THR A 33 -1.39 -3.14 -2.22
N CYS A 34 -1.62 -2.23 -1.27
CA CYS A 34 -0.52 -1.51 -0.61
C CYS A 34 0.28 -2.43 0.31
N ALA A 35 -0.36 -3.31 1.09
CA ALA A 35 0.34 -4.24 1.96
C ALA A 35 1.21 -5.23 1.17
N THR A 36 0.66 -5.80 0.09
CA THR A 36 1.38 -6.70 -0.81
C THR A 36 2.55 -5.97 -1.48
N TYR A 37 2.33 -4.75 -1.98
CA TYR A 37 3.40 -3.95 -2.59
C TYR A 37 4.47 -3.54 -1.56
N TYR A 38 4.09 -3.26 -0.32
CA TYR A 38 5.05 -2.93 0.74
C TYR A 38 5.97 -4.12 1.07
N ARG A 39 5.41 -5.34 1.08
CA ARG A 39 6.11 -6.59 1.43
C ARG A 39 6.95 -7.15 0.29
N TYR A 40 6.43 -7.16 -0.94
CA TYR A 40 7.02 -7.93 -2.04
C TYR A 40 7.61 -7.08 -3.17
N ALA A 41 7.16 -5.83 -3.33
CA ALA A 41 7.82 -4.92 -4.25
C ALA A 41 9.06 -4.35 -3.52
N ALA A 42 10.21 -5.01 -3.74
CA ALA A 42 11.51 -4.38 -3.57
C ALA A 42 11.61 -3.17 -4.52
N PRO A 43 12.34 -2.11 -4.15
CA PRO A 43 12.39 -0.84 -4.90
C PRO A 43 12.76 -1.01 -6.37
#